data_AF-A0A9W8F0D3-F1
#
_entry.id   AF-A0A9W8F0D3-F1
#
_cell.length_a   1.000
_cell.length_b   1.000
_cell.length_c   1.000
_cell.angle_alpha   90.00
_cell.angle_beta   90.00
_cell.angle_gamma   90.00
#
_symmetry.space_group_name_H-M   'P 1'
#
loop_
_entity.id
_entity.type
_entity.pdbx_description
1 polymer ?
#
loop_
_entity_poly.entity_id
_entity_poly.type
_entity_poly.pdbx_seq_one_letter_code
_entity_poly.pdbx_strand_id
1 'polypeptide(L)'
;MSEDTGEQQASKAESSQRQPEKYGDDPNSAIDAQAAVVMQKGFLDDVIDGIKLGVVFIAFITLILAIVLGRSLPTLFPATQPLFDFAKSLPALYASLPEYVAAAKDGFPRSLEEAGWLAAVTSEWFGEMLHRMPYKGCVLVFSWATYLWEAKLDIRQRDRLHEVRRPAAIAPFVSRQAYLEASAYGLDKSSLVLVKNAFMQAQTTAMIVYDMTPWMWNIIGDAMQTYLGLGEEYEITRSVAYFIAATLISTVLALPFDLYSTFVVEKKHGFNKQTGALFFSDLAKTLMLTFFLGGPILALFLWVIGKTGSQFYLYAWALLAVVQLLIIVIYPTFIQPMFNKFSPLPEGELRTAIEALASRLGFPLKKLYVVDGSKRSSHSNAYVFGFFKSKRIVVFDTLIEQCTTEEIVAIIGHELGHWKKNHVLRMLSAVQVQTFVVFFAFSHFISEEAMYRSFGMETMPVLIGFTFFQYLYQPLDSLLTFASNVMSRKHEFEADAFSKKLGYGKELASSLIKLQIENKGNMNPDPLYSAYHYSHPPLVERLNAINDPEVAPKTE
;
A
#
# COMPACT_ATOMS: atom_id res chain seq x y z
N MET A 1 28.17 42.64 -69.01
CA MET A 1 29.48 42.11 -68.60
C MET A 1 29.60 42.39 -67.12
N SER A 2 29.70 41.46 -66.18
CA SER A 2 29.87 40.00 -66.14
C SER A 2 30.57 39.76 -64.79
N GLU A 3 30.61 38.51 -64.34
CA GLU A 3 31.22 38.01 -63.09
C GLU A 3 30.20 38.07 -61.95
N ASP A 4 29.48 37.00 -61.59
CA ASP A 4 29.75 35.55 -61.60
C ASP A 4 31.06 35.14 -60.93
N THR A 5 30.94 34.80 -59.65
CA THR A 5 31.76 33.75 -59.02
C THR A 5 30.88 33.03 -58.01
N GLY A 6 30.56 31.77 -58.33
CA GLY A 6 29.84 30.83 -57.49
C GLY A 6 30.65 30.30 -56.30
N GLU A 7 29.87 30.02 -55.26
CA GLU A 7 29.91 28.86 -54.34
C GLU A 7 31.24 28.20 -53.97
N GLN A 8 31.51 28.14 -52.66
CA GLN A 8 31.41 26.85 -51.95
C GLN A 8 31.16 27.02 -50.44
N GLN A 9 30.22 26.22 -49.95
CA GLN A 9 29.68 26.17 -48.60
C GLN A 9 30.68 25.64 -47.57
N ALA A 10 30.64 26.23 -46.36
CA ALA A 10 31.01 25.54 -45.13
C ALA A 10 29.87 25.74 -44.11
N SER A 11 29.15 24.64 -43.89
CA SER A 11 28.14 24.46 -42.84
C SER A 11 28.69 24.78 -41.46
N LYS A 12 28.05 25.70 -40.74
CA LYS A 12 28.10 25.79 -39.28
C LYS A 12 26.68 25.77 -38.75
N ALA A 13 26.41 24.76 -37.95
CA ALA A 13 25.18 24.52 -37.23
C ALA A 13 24.84 25.72 -36.32
N GLU A 14 23.69 26.35 -36.56
CA GLU A 14 23.04 27.21 -35.58
C GLU A 14 22.13 26.36 -34.70
N SER A 15 22.43 26.40 -33.40
CA SER A 15 21.60 25.93 -32.33
C SER A 15 20.23 26.61 -32.39
N SER A 16 19.20 25.84 -32.74
CA SER A 16 17.80 26.22 -32.51
C SER A 16 17.54 26.33 -31.01
N GLN A 17 17.83 27.48 -30.42
CA GLN A 17 17.20 27.94 -29.19
C GLN A 17 15.69 27.99 -29.46
N ARG A 18 14.95 26.98 -29.00
CA ARG A 18 13.49 27.09 -28.87
C ARG A 18 13.22 28.22 -27.89
N GLN A 19 12.74 29.35 -28.42
CA GLN A 19 12.12 30.36 -27.59
C GLN A 19 10.93 29.72 -26.84
N PRO A 20 10.80 29.92 -25.53
CA PRO A 20 9.58 29.49 -24.84
C PRO A 20 8.43 30.35 -25.35
N GLU A 21 7.39 29.69 -25.88
CA GLU A 21 6.13 30.35 -26.20
C GLU A 21 5.65 31.11 -24.95
N LYS A 22 5.34 32.40 -25.15
CA LYS A 22 4.81 33.32 -24.14
C LYS A 22 3.63 32.67 -23.40
N TYR A 23 3.79 32.45 -22.10
CA TYR A 23 2.67 32.23 -21.20
C TYR A 23 2.18 33.59 -20.64
N GLY A 24 0.97 33.98 -21.04
CA GLY A 24 0.06 34.85 -20.28
C GLY A 24 -0.14 36.29 -20.78
N ASP A 25 -1.35 36.58 -21.29
CA ASP A 25 -2.01 37.88 -21.10
C ASP A 25 -2.66 37.87 -19.69
N ASP A 26 -2.47 38.92 -18.88
CA ASP A 26 -3.06 39.16 -17.54
C ASP A 26 -4.58 38.82 -17.46
N PRO A 27 -5.18 38.18 -16.41
CA PRO A 27 -4.96 38.36 -14.96
C PRO A 27 -5.07 37.10 -14.09
N ASN A 28 -3.94 36.60 -13.56
CA ASN A 28 -3.84 35.82 -12.32
C ASN A 28 -2.37 35.43 -12.05
N SER A 29 -1.56 36.40 -11.61
CA SER A 29 -0.17 36.16 -11.22
C SER A 29 -0.03 35.03 -10.19
N ALA A 30 -1.03 34.84 -9.31
CA ALA A 30 -1.06 33.77 -8.32
C ALA A 30 -1.28 32.37 -8.93
N ILE A 31 -2.14 32.23 -9.94
CA ILE A 31 -2.39 30.92 -10.59
C ILE A 31 -1.19 30.55 -11.45
N ASP A 32 -0.56 31.51 -12.13
CA ASP A 32 0.64 31.25 -12.91
C ASP A 32 1.88 31.01 -12.02
N ALA A 33 1.96 31.65 -10.85
CA ALA A 33 2.93 31.29 -9.82
C ALA A 33 2.69 29.86 -9.30
N GLN A 34 1.45 29.46 -9.06
CA GLN A 34 1.11 28.09 -8.66
C GLN A 34 1.44 27.08 -9.78
N ALA A 35 1.18 27.43 -11.03
CA ALA A 35 1.56 26.61 -12.18
C ALA A 35 3.09 26.49 -12.29
N ALA A 36 3.84 27.56 -12.00
CA ALA A 36 5.29 27.52 -11.92
C ALA A 36 5.78 26.60 -10.80
N VAL A 37 5.15 26.61 -9.62
CA VAL A 37 5.44 25.65 -8.53
C VAL A 37 5.22 24.20 -8.98
N VAL A 38 4.12 23.92 -9.67
CA VAL A 38 3.83 22.59 -10.20
C VAL A 38 4.79 22.19 -11.31
N MET A 39 5.22 23.12 -12.16
CA MET A 39 6.21 22.84 -13.22
C MET A 39 7.65 22.76 -12.70
N GLN A 40 7.94 23.36 -11.55
CA GLN A 40 9.27 23.39 -10.98
C GLN A 40 9.68 21.98 -10.56
N LYS A 41 10.65 21.43 -11.30
CA LYS A 41 11.39 20.25 -10.89
C LYS A 41 12.37 20.65 -9.78
N GLY A 42 12.33 19.92 -8.67
CA GLY A 42 13.19 20.15 -7.51
C GLY A 42 14.39 19.22 -7.46
N PHE A 43 15.19 19.32 -6.39
CA PHE A 43 16.35 18.44 -6.16
C PHE A 43 16.00 16.94 -6.28
N LEU A 44 14.82 16.53 -5.79
CA LEU A 44 14.40 15.13 -5.89
C LEU A 44 14.17 14.71 -7.34
N ASP A 45 13.63 15.59 -8.19
CA ASP A 45 13.48 15.34 -9.62
C ASP A 45 14.83 15.23 -10.32
N ASP A 46 15.79 16.09 -9.95
CA ASP A 46 17.16 16.03 -10.45
C ASP A 46 17.87 14.75 -10.00
N VAL A 47 17.65 14.30 -8.75
CA VAL A 47 18.16 13.03 -8.23
C VAL A 47 17.49 11.86 -8.94
N ILE A 48 16.18 11.89 -9.17
CA ILE A 48 15.47 10.83 -9.90
C ILE A 48 15.98 10.74 -11.33
N ASP A 49 16.09 11.87 -12.02
CA ASP A 49 16.57 11.92 -13.40
C ASP A 49 18.06 11.53 -13.47
N GLY A 50 18.86 11.92 -12.47
CA GLY A 50 20.24 11.49 -12.28
C GLY A 50 20.39 10.00 -11.96
N ILE A 51 19.51 9.40 -11.14
CA ILE A 51 19.47 7.96 -10.87
C ILE A 51 19.01 7.21 -12.11
N LYS A 52 17.99 7.66 -12.85
CA LYS A 52 17.58 7.03 -14.12
C LYS A 52 18.75 7.01 -15.10
N LEU A 53 19.43 8.14 -15.25
CA LEU A 53 20.62 8.25 -16.11
C LEU A 53 21.77 7.38 -15.58
N GLY A 54 21.99 7.39 -14.26
CA GLY A 54 23.01 6.60 -13.56
C GLY A 54 22.75 5.10 -13.63
N VAL A 55 21.50 4.64 -13.57
CA VAL A 55 21.10 3.23 -13.73
C VAL A 55 21.23 2.82 -15.20
N VAL A 56 20.89 3.67 -16.16
CA VAL A 56 21.18 3.41 -17.58
C VAL A 56 22.68 3.34 -17.83
N PHE A 57 23.45 4.24 -17.21
CA PHE A 57 24.90 4.30 -17.33
C PHE A 57 25.60 3.14 -16.60
N ILE A 58 25.13 2.77 -15.40
CA ILE A 58 25.59 1.59 -14.67
C ILE A 58 25.15 0.33 -15.41
N ALA A 59 23.93 0.22 -15.94
CA ALA A 59 23.56 -0.93 -16.76
C ALA A 59 24.46 -1.04 -18.01
N PHE A 60 24.80 0.10 -18.63
CA PHE A 60 25.71 0.15 -19.76
C PHE A 60 27.17 -0.18 -19.36
N ILE A 61 27.66 0.36 -18.24
CA ILE A 61 28.99 0.09 -17.70
C ILE A 61 29.08 -1.33 -17.16
N THR A 62 28.10 -1.84 -16.43
CA THR A 62 28.01 -3.22 -15.94
C THR A 62 27.88 -4.18 -17.11
N LEU A 63 27.18 -3.83 -18.19
CA LEU A 63 27.20 -4.59 -19.45
C LEU A 63 28.62 -4.60 -20.03
N ILE A 64 29.30 -3.45 -20.10
CA ILE A 64 30.70 -3.34 -20.57
C ILE A 64 31.67 -4.08 -19.64
N LEU A 65 31.56 -3.97 -18.32
CA LEU A 65 32.38 -4.63 -17.31
C LEU A 65 32.07 -6.13 -17.25
N ALA A 66 30.83 -6.56 -17.49
CA ALA A 66 30.50 -7.97 -17.66
C ALA A 66 31.11 -8.54 -18.96
N ILE A 67 31.12 -7.74 -20.04
CA ILE A 67 31.78 -8.09 -21.32
C ILE A 67 33.31 -8.09 -21.18
N VAL A 68 33.89 -7.18 -20.38
CA VAL A 68 35.35 -6.94 -20.28
C VAL A 68 36.00 -7.70 -19.11
N LEU A 69 35.39 -7.69 -17.92
CA LEU A 69 35.92 -8.29 -16.69
C LEU A 69 35.30 -9.67 -16.37
N GLY A 70 34.19 -10.04 -16.99
CA GLY A 70 33.59 -11.36 -16.88
C GLY A 70 33.48 -11.89 -15.43
N ARG A 71 34.18 -13.00 -15.14
CA ARG A 71 34.10 -13.74 -13.86
C ARG A 71 34.71 -12.99 -12.64
N SER A 72 35.39 -11.87 -12.85
CA SER A 72 36.24 -11.20 -11.83
C SER A 72 35.55 -10.07 -11.06
N LEU A 73 34.30 -9.72 -11.40
CA LEU A 73 33.53 -8.65 -10.73
C LEU A 73 33.28 -8.91 -9.22
N PRO A 74 32.93 -10.14 -8.78
CA PRO A 74 32.59 -10.40 -7.37
C PRO A 74 33.78 -10.34 -6.41
N THR A 75 35.00 -10.57 -6.92
CA THR A 75 36.26 -10.44 -6.17
C THR A 75 36.58 -9.00 -5.74
N LEU A 76 36.01 -8.00 -6.42
CA LEU A 76 36.27 -6.58 -6.14
C LEU A 76 35.22 -5.96 -5.21
N PHE A 77 33.97 -6.47 -5.22
CA PHE A 77 32.88 -5.99 -4.38
C PHE A 77 32.14 -7.17 -3.73
N PRO A 78 32.64 -7.70 -2.60
CA PRO A 78 32.12 -8.93 -1.99
C PRO A 78 30.63 -8.85 -1.62
N ALA A 79 30.12 -7.66 -1.28
CA ALA A 79 28.70 -7.43 -1.00
C ALA A 79 27.77 -7.67 -2.21
N THR A 80 28.30 -7.67 -3.43
CA THR A 80 27.54 -7.93 -4.67
C THR A 80 27.54 -9.41 -5.08
N GLN A 81 28.35 -10.25 -4.41
CA GLN A 81 28.50 -11.68 -4.70
C GLN A 81 27.16 -12.43 -4.72
N PRO A 82 26.23 -12.26 -3.75
CA PRO A 82 24.96 -12.98 -3.77
C PRO A 82 24.08 -12.60 -4.98
N LEU A 83 24.10 -11.32 -5.37
CA LEU A 83 23.34 -10.83 -6.52
C LEU A 83 23.91 -11.40 -7.84
N PHE A 84 25.24 -11.53 -7.92
CA PHE A 84 25.93 -12.04 -9.09
C PHE A 84 25.80 -13.57 -9.24
N ASP A 85 25.84 -14.31 -8.13
CA ASP A 85 25.62 -15.76 -8.13
C ASP A 85 24.18 -16.10 -8.51
N PHE A 86 23.21 -15.30 -8.04
CA PHE A 86 21.83 -15.38 -8.51
C PHE A 86 21.71 -15.03 -10.01
N ALA A 87 22.36 -13.96 -10.48
CA ALA A 87 22.33 -13.59 -11.90
C ALA A 87 22.96 -14.66 -12.80
N LYS A 88 23.99 -15.36 -12.34
CA LYS A 88 24.60 -16.49 -13.04
C LYS A 88 23.72 -17.73 -13.07
N SER A 89 22.86 -17.93 -12.07
CA SER A 89 21.94 -19.07 -12.03
C SER A 89 20.69 -18.84 -12.88
N LEU A 90 20.33 -17.58 -13.19
CA LEU A 90 19.16 -17.22 -13.99
C LEU A 90 19.09 -17.92 -15.38
N PRO A 91 20.15 -18.02 -16.20
CA PRO A 91 20.09 -18.71 -17.48
C PRO A 91 19.81 -20.20 -17.34
N ALA A 92 20.40 -20.86 -16.33
CA ALA A 92 20.12 -22.27 -16.05
C ALA A 92 18.68 -22.45 -15.56
N LEU A 93 18.23 -21.59 -14.64
CA LEU A 93 16.86 -21.59 -14.11
C LEU A 93 15.83 -21.34 -15.22
N TYR A 94 16.09 -20.39 -16.11
CA TYR A 94 15.26 -20.05 -17.26
C TYR A 94 15.26 -21.16 -18.31
N ALA A 95 16.41 -21.79 -18.58
CA ALA A 95 16.51 -22.92 -19.50
C ALA A 95 15.74 -24.15 -18.99
N SER A 96 15.68 -24.34 -17.67
CA SER A 96 14.87 -25.38 -17.03
C SER A 96 13.38 -24.99 -16.86
N LEU A 97 13.02 -23.73 -17.07
CA LEU A 97 11.64 -23.24 -16.86
C LEU A 97 10.62 -23.96 -17.77
N PRO A 98 10.89 -24.20 -19.07
CA PRO A 98 10.01 -24.99 -19.92
C PRO A 98 9.87 -26.44 -19.46
N GLU A 99 10.92 -27.06 -18.93
CA GLU A 99 10.85 -28.41 -18.34
C GLU A 99 10.03 -28.41 -17.06
N TYR A 100 10.17 -27.42 -16.18
CA TYR A 100 9.33 -27.28 -14.99
C TYR A 100 7.86 -27.00 -15.33
N VAL A 101 7.61 -26.16 -16.34
CA VAL A 101 6.25 -25.84 -16.81
C VAL A 101 5.63 -27.02 -17.56
N ALA A 102 6.42 -27.79 -18.32
CA ALA A 102 6.00 -29.03 -18.96
C ALA A 102 5.72 -30.13 -17.93
N ALA A 103 6.60 -30.31 -16.93
CA ALA A 103 6.38 -31.22 -15.80
C ALA A 103 5.15 -30.84 -14.97
N ALA A 104 4.90 -29.53 -14.78
CA ALA A 104 3.69 -29.05 -14.11
C ALA A 104 2.41 -29.20 -14.97
N LYS A 105 2.53 -29.16 -16.30
CA LYS A 105 1.41 -29.41 -17.23
C LYS A 105 1.08 -30.89 -17.39
N ASP A 106 2.09 -31.75 -17.50
CA ASP A 106 1.94 -33.20 -17.64
C ASP A 106 1.66 -33.90 -16.31
N GLY A 107 1.97 -33.23 -15.19
CA GLY A 107 1.72 -33.68 -13.83
C GLY A 107 0.35 -33.35 -13.26
N PHE A 108 -0.59 -32.78 -14.03
CA PHE A 108 -1.95 -32.55 -13.51
C PHE A 108 -2.67 -33.90 -13.32
N PRO A 109 -2.93 -34.33 -12.07
CA PRO A 109 -3.41 -35.68 -11.82
C PRO A 109 -4.81 -35.87 -12.40
N ARG A 110 -5.03 -36.99 -13.11
CA ARG A 110 -6.34 -37.34 -13.68
C ARG A 110 -7.17 -38.18 -12.70
N SER A 111 -6.55 -38.62 -11.59
CA SER A 111 -7.19 -39.35 -10.48
C SER A 111 -6.54 -39.01 -9.12
N LEU A 112 -7.24 -39.32 -8.02
CA LEU A 112 -6.75 -39.15 -6.64
C LEU A 112 -5.54 -40.02 -6.29
N GLU A 113 -5.33 -41.14 -7.00
CA GLU A 113 -4.22 -42.06 -6.79
C GLU A 113 -2.92 -41.56 -7.46
N GLU A 114 -3.03 -41.01 -8.68
CA GLU A 114 -1.92 -40.33 -9.37
C GLU A 114 -1.45 -39.08 -8.63
N ALA A 115 -2.38 -38.40 -7.95
CA ALA A 115 -2.05 -37.26 -7.09
C ALA A 115 -1.14 -37.66 -5.91
N GLY A 116 -1.18 -38.92 -5.44
CA GLY A 116 -0.38 -39.40 -4.31
C GLY A 116 1.11 -39.54 -4.62
N TRP A 117 1.45 -40.14 -5.77
CA TRP A 117 2.85 -40.23 -6.22
C TRP A 117 3.41 -38.86 -6.60
N LEU A 118 2.60 -38.04 -7.29
CA LEU A 118 3.01 -36.67 -7.63
C LEU A 118 3.20 -35.83 -6.37
N ALA A 119 2.34 -35.95 -5.36
CA ALA A 119 2.51 -35.30 -4.05
C ALA A 119 3.79 -35.75 -3.34
N ALA A 120 4.16 -37.03 -3.42
CA ALA A 120 5.40 -37.54 -2.84
C ALA A 120 6.64 -36.97 -3.55
N VAL A 121 6.71 -37.07 -4.88
CA VAL A 121 7.84 -36.54 -5.68
C VAL A 121 7.95 -35.02 -5.56
N THR A 122 6.82 -34.31 -5.61
CA THR A 122 6.80 -32.86 -5.40
C THR A 122 7.18 -32.48 -3.98
N SER A 123 6.82 -33.26 -2.96
CA SER A 123 7.23 -32.99 -1.58
C SER A 123 8.73 -33.17 -1.36
N GLU A 124 9.33 -34.18 -1.98
CA GLU A 124 10.77 -34.46 -1.87
C GLU A 124 11.58 -33.42 -2.66
N TRP A 125 11.18 -33.14 -3.90
CA TRP A 125 11.77 -32.07 -4.71
C TRP A 125 11.63 -30.69 -4.05
N PHE A 126 10.45 -30.38 -3.49
CA PHE A 126 10.20 -29.10 -2.82
C PHE A 126 11.02 -28.99 -1.54
N GLY A 127 11.12 -30.07 -0.75
CA GLY A 127 12.00 -30.13 0.42
C GLY A 127 13.47 -29.90 0.05
N GLU A 128 13.97 -30.57 -0.98
CA GLU A 128 15.34 -30.38 -1.46
C GLU A 128 15.60 -28.96 -2.00
N MET A 129 14.62 -28.39 -2.70
CA MET A 129 14.67 -27.00 -3.16
C MET A 129 14.74 -26.03 -1.99
N LEU A 130 13.93 -26.22 -0.94
CA LEU A 130 13.95 -25.38 0.26
C LEU A 130 15.31 -25.45 0.95
N HIS A 131 15.83 -26.66 1.23
CA HIS A 131 17.11 -26.84 1.92
C HIS A 131 18.31 -26.20 1.20
N ARG A 132 18.25 -26.11 -0.13
CA ARG A 132 19.34 -25.52 -0.96
C ARG A 132 19.12 -24.05 -1.30
N MET A 133 17.98 -23.47 -0.91
CA MET A 133 17.64 -22.10 -1.28
C MET A 133 18.58 -21.09 -0.60
N PRO A 134 19.18 -20.13 -1.34
CA PRO A 134 19.97 -19.07 -0.76
C PRO A 134 19.07 -17.98 -0.15
N TYR A 135 18.40 -18.29 0.97
CA TYR A 135 17.33 -17.50 1.58
C TYR A 135 17.61 -16.01 1.69
N LYS A 136 18.76 -15.63 2.29
CA LYS A 136 19.16 -14.23 2.46
C LYS A 136 19.34 -13.51 1.12
N GLY A 137 19.89 -14.19 0.12
CA GLY A 137 20.03 -13.68 -1.24
C GLY A 137 18.67 -13.48 -1.93
N CYS A 138 17.78 -14.48 -1.85
CA CYS A 138 16.42 -14.39 -2.38
C CYS A 138 15.64 -13.24 -1.76
N VAL A 139 15.65 -13.12 -0.43
CA VAL A 139 14.99 -12.03 0.30
C VAL A 139 15.51 -10.65 -0.15
N LEU A 140 16.82 -10.47 -0.28
CA LEU A 140 17.38 -9.21 -0.75
C LEU A 140 16.95 -8.88 -2.19
N VAL A 141 17.00 -9.86 -3.10
CA VAL A 141 16.56 -9.68 -4.49
C VAL A 141 15.08 -9.33 -4.55
N PHE A 142 14.23 -10.05 -3.83
CA PHE A 142 12.79 -9.82 -3.78
C PHE A 142 12.45 -8.45 -3.20
N SER A 143 13.06 -8.09 -2.07
CA SER A 143 12.88 -6.79 -1.43
C SER A 143 13.25 -5.64 -2.37
N TRP A 144 14.41 -5.69 -3.03
CA TRP A 144 14.82 -4.66 -3.99
C TRP A 144 13.98 -4.67 -5.27
N ALA A 145 13.58 -5.83 -5.78
CA ALA A 145 12.71 -5.92 -6.96
C ALA A 145 11.35 -5.26 -6.70
N THR A 146 10.72 -5.55 -5.55
CA THR A 146 9.47 -4.92 -5.14
C THR A 146 9.65 -3.42 -4.94
N TYR A 147 10.71 -2.99 -4.24
CA TYR A 147 10.99 -1.56 -4.05
C TYR A 147 11.19 -0.82 -5.37
N LEU A 148 11.99 -1.36 -6.29
CA LEU A 148 12.24 -0.72 -7.59
C LEU A 148 10.99 -0.67 -8.46
N TRP A 149 10.14 -1.69 -8.38
CA TRP A 149 8.83 -1.69 -9.04
C TRP A 149 7.94 -0.56 -8.50
N GLU A 150 7.77 -0.46 -7.19
CA GLU A 150 6.94 0.57 -6.56
C GLU A 150 7.50 1.98 -6.78
N ALA A 151 8.82 2.17 -6.61
CA ALA A 151 9.49 3.43 -6.89
C ALA A 151 9.27 3.88 -8.36
N LYS A 152 9.27 2.94 -9.31
CA LYS A 152 8.95 3.25 -10.71
C LYS A 152 7.50 3.73 -10.85
N LEU A 153 6.55 3.12 -10.16
CA LEU A 153 5.15 3.56 -10.17
C LEU A 153 5.00 4.95 -9.55
N ASP A 154 5.64 5.20 -8.41
CA ASP A 154 5.65 6.49 -7.72
C ASP A 154 6.23 7.60 -8.62
N ILE A 155 7.32 7.32 -9.34
CA ILE A 155 7.94 8.25 -10.28
C ILE A 155 6.98 8.57 -11.44
N ARG A 156 6.31 7.56 -12.02
CA ARG A 156 5.33 7.80 -13.09
C ARG A 156 4.17 8.66 -12.61
N GLN A 157 3.69 8.41 -11.39
CA GLN A 157 2.64 9.22 -10.79
C GLN A 157 3.12 10.65 -10.52
N ARG A 158 4.36 10.81 -10.07
CA ARG A 158 4.98 12.12 -9.88
C ARG A 158 5.06 12.90 -11.19
N ASP A 159 5.50 12.27 -12.28
CA ASP A 159 5.55 12.88 -13.62
C ASP A 159 4.17 13.41 -14.03
N ARG A 160 3.09 12.66 -13.76
CA ARG A 160 1.71 13.11 -14.01
C ARG A 160 1.30 14.30 -13.16
N LEU A 161 1.77 14.40 -11.92
CA LEU A 161 1.45 15.52 -11.03
C LEU A 161 2.09 16.83 -11.46
N HIS A 162 3.15 16.81 -12.28
CA HIS A 162 3.72 18.02 -12.89
C HIS A 162 2.90 18.55 -14.08
N GLU A 163 1.89 17.82 -14.57
CA GLU A 163 1.04 18.27 -15.67
C GLU A 163 0.10 19.39 -15.22
N VAL A 164 0.34 20.63 -15.68
CA VAL A 164 -0.49 21.81 -15.34
C VAL A 164 -1.80 21.89 -16.12
N ARG A 165 -1.96 21.08 -17.17
CA ARG A 165 -3.17 21.06 -18.00
C ARG A 165 -4.17 20.06 -17.44
N ARG A 166 -5.31 20.57 -16.97
CA ARG A 166 -6.46 19.74 -16.55
C ARG A 166 -6.92 18.81 -17.68
N PRO A 167 -7.21 17.53 -17.40
CA PRO A 167 -7.92 16.66 -18.33
C PRO A 167 -9.26 17.25 -18.77
N ALA A 168 -9.63 17.06 -20.04
CA ALA A 168 -10.86 17.59 -20.61
C ALA A 168 -12.11 17.08 -19.86
N ALA A 169 -12.08 15.84 -19.36
CA ALA A 169 -13.18 15.21 -18.63
C ALA A 169 -13.54 15.91 -17.31
N ILE A 170 -12.58 16.58 -16.65
CA ILE A 170 -12.81 17.25 -15.35
C ILE A 170 -12.83 18.77 -15.45
N ALA A 171 -12.38 19.34 -16.57
CA ALA A 171 -12.28 20.77 -16.78
C ALA A 171 -13.59 21.55 -16.55
N PRO A 172 -14.80 21.00 -16.86
CA PRO A 172 -16.07 21.65 -16.55
C PRO A 172 -16.39 21.75 -15.06
N PHE A 173 -15.82 20.88 -14.22
CA PHE A 173 -16.23 20.69 -12.83
C PHE A 173 -15.19 21.22 -11.81
N VAL A 174 -13.91 21.17 -12.16
CA VAL A 174 -12.81 21.53 -11.28
C VAL A 174 -12.14 22.77 -11.82
N SER A 175 -11.98 23.85 -11.04
CA SER A 175 -11.25 25.05 -11.47
C SER A 175 -9.75 24.79 -11.73
N ARG A 176 -9.09 25.65 -12.53
CA ARG A 176 -7.64 25.52 -12.77
C ARG A 176 -6.85 25.63 -11.46
N GLN A 177 -7.25 26.54 -10.58
CA GLN A 177 -6.63 26.71 -9.27
C GLN A 177 -6.73 25.44 -8.42
N ALA A 178 -7.93 24.87 -8.25
CA ALA A 178 -8.14 23.66 -7.46
C ALA A 178 -7.31 22.48 -7.97
N TYR A 179 -7.19 22.34 -9.30
CA TYR A 179 -6.35 21.31 -9.91
C TYR A 179 -4.86 21.50 -9.61
N LEU A 180 -4.35 22.73 -9.70
CA LEU A 180 -2.94 23.02 -9.42
C LEU A 180 -2.61 22.91 -7.92
N GLU A 181 -3.56 23.25 -7.04
CA GLU A 181 -3.42 23.03 -5.60
C GLU A 181 -3.39 21.55 -5.24
N ALA A 182 -4.26 20.74 -5.85
CA ALA A 182 -4.25 19.28 -5.70
C ALA A 182 -2.95 18.65 -6.24
N SER A 183 -2.47 19.14 -7.37
CA SER A 183 -1.20 18.69 -7.97
C SER A 183 -0.01 19.04 -7.07
N ALA A 184 0.07 20.26 -6.53
CA ALA A 184 1.13 20.65 -5.61
C ALA A 184 1.09 19.87 -4.29
N TYR A 185 -0.10 19.59 -3.75
CA TYR A 185 -0.26 18.70 -2.60
C TYR A 185 0.22 17.28 -2.90
N GLY A 186 -0.15 16.75 -4.06
CA GLY A 186 0.32 15.46 -4.54
C GLY A 186 1.83 15.40 -4.70
N LEU A 187 2.48 16.47 -5.21
CA LEU A 187 3.94 16.55 -5.36
C LEU A 187 4.65 16.55 -4.01
N ASP A 188 4.16 17.31 -3.02
CA ASP A 188 4.74 17.29 -1.67
C ASP A 188 4.61 15.91 -1.01
N LYS A 189 3.43 15.27 -1.14
CA LYS A 189 3.21 13.89 -0.66
C LYS A 189 4.11 12.88 -1.35
N SER A 190 4.18 12.92 -2.67
CA SER A 190 5.05 12.07 -3.49
C SER A 190 6.52 12.21 -3.08
N SER A 191 6.98 13.44 -2.83
CA SER A 191 8.36 13.69 -2.40
C SER A 191 8.66 13.02 -1.05
N LEU A 192 7.77 13.17 -0.08
CA LEU A 192 7.91 12.55 1.22
C LEU A 192 7.88 11.01 1.13
N VAL A 193 6.97 10.45 0.35
CA VAL A 193 6.84 8.99 0.14
C VAL A 193 8.10 8.40 -0.46
N LEU A 194 8.65 9.01 -1.52
CA LEU A 194 9.87 8.53 -2.18
C LEU A 194 11.07 8.53 -1.22
N VAL A 195 11.26 9.60 -0.44
CA VAL A 195 12.35 9.69 0.54
C VAL A 195 12.15 8.69 1.69
N LYS A 196 10.93 8.61 2.24
CA LYS A 196 10.58 7.66 3.30
C LYS A 196 10.83 6.22 2.84
N ASN A 197 10.32 5.84 1.67
CA ASN A 197 10.46 4.48 1.15
C ASN A 197 11.93 4.14 0.87
N ALA A 198 12.73 5.07 0.33
CA ALA A 198 14.16 4.86 0.14
C ALA A 198 14.89 4.64 1.47
N PHE A 199 14.59 5.45 2.49
CA PHE A 199 15.14 5.27 3.84
C PHE A 199 14.75 3.91 4.44
N MET A 200 13.46 3.55 4.35
CA MET A 200 12.97 2.26 4.86
C MET A 200 13.59 1.07 4.11
N GLN A 201 13.79 1.17 2.79
CA GLN A 201 14.47 0.14 2.01
C GLN A 201 15.94 0.00 2.41
N ALA A 202 16.63 1.12 2.64
CA ALA A 202 18.00 1.11 3.14
C ALA A 202 18.08 0.48 4.54
N GLN A 203 17.13 0.81 5.43
CA GLN A 203 17.01 0.20 6.75
C GLN A 203 16.79 -1.31 6.66
N THR A 204 15.80 -1.78 5.88
CA THR A 204 15.54 -3.21 5.68
C THR A 204 16.77 -3.93 5.12
N THR A 205 17.45 -3.33 4.14
CA THR A 205 18.70 -3.85 3.59
C THR A 205 19.78 -3.97 4.66
N ALA A 206 19.97 -2.95 5.49
CA ALA A 206 20.92 -2.99 6.61
C ALA A 206 20.54 -4.07 7.63
N MET A 207 19.27 -4.19 7.99
CA MET A 207 18.78 -5.22 8.91
C MET A 207 19.09 -6.63 8.42
N ILE A 208 18.93 -6.87 7.12
CA ILE A 208 19.22 -8.17 6.50
C ILE A 208 20.73 -8.39 6.35
N VAL A 209 21.46 -7.43 5.79
CA VAL A 209 22.90 -7.60 5.48
C VAL A 209 23.72 -7.77 6.75
N TYR A 210 23.45 -6.97 7.78
CA TYR A 210 24.18 -6.98 9.05
C TYR A 210 23.56 -7.88 10.12
N ASP A 211 22.59 -8.72 9.76
CA ASP A 211 22.00 -9.71 10.66
C ASP A 211 21.51 -9.06 11.98
N MET A 212 20.88 -7.88 11.85
CA MET A 212 20.44 -7.09 13.00
C MET A 212 19.31 -7.78 13.79
N THR A 213 18.53 -8.64 13.12
CA THR A 213 17.47 -9.43 13.76
C THR A 213 18.05 -10.41 14.80
N PRO A 214 19.00 -11.30 14.46
CA PRO A 214 19.71 -12.12 15.44
C PRO A 214 20.39 -11.30 16.54
N TRP A 215 21.07 -10.21 16.16
CA TRP A 215 21.74 -9.34 17.12
C TRP A 215 20.77 -8.80 18.17
N MET A 216 19.63 -8.27 17.75
CA MET A 216 18.58 -7.76 18.65
C MET A 216 17.94 -8.89 19.45
N TRP A 217 17.69 -10.05 18.83
CA TRP A 217 17.17 -11.23 19.52
C TRP A 217 18.09 -11.64 20.67
N ASN A 218 19.40 -11.72 20.43
CA ASN A 218 20.42 -12.13 21.42
C ASN A 218 20.56 -11.12 22.56
N ILE A 219 20.68 -9.82 22.26
CA ILE A 219 20.75 -8.78 23.31
C ILE A 219 19.52 -8.82 24.23
N ILE A 220 18.32 -9.02 23.67
CA ILE A 220 17.10 -9.11 24.46
C ILE A 220 17.13 -10.35 25.35
N GLY A 221 17.59 -11.49 24.82
CA GLY A 221 17.77 -12.72 25.60
C GLY A 221 18.75 -12.53 26.76
N ASP A 222 19.93 -11.97 26.48
CA ASP A 222 20.97 -11.73 27.48
C ASP A 222 20.48 -10.78 28.58
N ALA A 223 19.77 -9.71 28.20
CA ALA A 223 19.17 -8.77 29.14
C ALA A 223 18.09 -9.45 30.00
N MET A 224 17.22 -10.27 29.40
CA MET A 224 16.20 -11.01 30.14
C MET A 224 16.82 -12.00 31.13
N GLN A 225 17.84 -12.74 30.71
CA GLN A 225 18.56 -13.67 31.59
C GLN A 225 19.25 -12.92 32.74
N THR A 226 19.96 -11.83 32.43
CA THR A 226 20.76 -11.07 33.40
C THR A 226 19.90 -10.33 34.42
N TYR A 227 18.83 -9.66 33.98
CA TYR A 227 18.04 -8.76 34.83
C TYR A 227 16.76 -9.38 35.38
N LEU A 228 16.19 -10.39 34.70
CA LEU A 228 14.91 -11.00 35.08
C LEU A 228 15.05 -12.48 35.46
N GLY A 229 16.21 -13.10 35.22
CA GLY A 229 16.42 -14.54 35.43
C GLY A 229 15.59 -15.41 34.47
N LEU A 230 15.20 -14.86 33.31
CA LEU A 230 14.39 -15.57 32.31
C LEU A 230 15.28 -16.05 31.17
N GLY A 231 15.55 -17.35 31.14
CA GLY A 231 16.41 -18.00 30.15
C GLY A 231 15.73 -18.35 28.84
N GLU A 232 16.40 -19.19 28.05
CA GLU A 232 15.96 -19.62 26.73
C GLU A 232 14.63 -20.38 26.75
N GLU A 233 14.29 -21.01 27.88
CA GLU A 233 13.03 -21.71 28.10
C GLU A 233 11.80 -20.79 28.04
N TYR A 234 12.00 -19.46 28.17
CA TYR A 234 10.95 -18.44 28.07
C TYR A 234 10.87 -17.81 26.67
N GLU A 235 10.98 -18.61 25.60
CA GLU A 235 10.99 -18.15 24.20
C GLU A 235 9.78 -17.25 23.85
N ILE A 236 8.57 -17.58 24.32
CA ILE A 236 7.37 -16.77 24.06
C ILE A 236 7.52 -15.37 24.70
N THR A 237 8.02 -15.30 25.93
CA THR A 237 8.27 -14.02 26.61
C THR A 237 9.34 -13.21 25.88
N ARG A 238 10.41 -13.86 25.42
CA ARG A 238 11.47 -13.23 24.60
C ARG A 238 10.91 -12.74 23.28
N SER A 239 10.01 -13.48 22.66
CA SER A 239 9.31 -13.09 21.42
C SER A 239 8.44 -11.85 21.61
N VAL A 240 7.70 -11.76 22.72
CA VAL A 240 6.92 -10.57 23.06
C VAL A 240 7.83 -9.37 23.35
N ALA A 241 8.93 -9.57 24.09
CA ALA A 241 9.92 -8.51 24.34
C ALA A 241 10.57 -8.01 23.05
N TYR A 242 10.95 -8.94 22.14
CA TYR A 242 11.44 -8.63 20.80
C TYR A 242 10.42 -7.83 20.00
N PHE A 243 9.15 -8.25 19.97
CA PHE A 243 8.07 -7.53 19.29
C PHE A 243 7.93 -6.08 19.80
N ILE A 244 7.96 -5.88 21.11
CA ILE A 244 7.88 -4.54 21.72
C ILE A 244 9.11 -3.70 21.32
N ALA A 245 10.32 -4.24 21.46
CA ALA A 245 11.55 -3.55 21.10
C ALA A 245 11.59 -3.16 19.61
N ALA A 246 11.28 -4.11 18.72
CA ALA A 246 11.22 -3.90 17.28
C ALA A 246 10.17 -2.82 16.92
N THR A 247 9.01 -2.83 17.57
CA THR A 247 7.95 -1.83 17.37
C THR A 247 8.40 -0.44 17.82
N LEU A 248 9.04 -0.33 18.98
CA LEU A 248 9.55 0.95 19.48
C LEU A 248 10.64 1.53 18.58
N ILE A 249 11.61 0.71 18.16
CA ILE A 249 12.66 1.13 17.23
C ILE A 249 12.03 1.60 15.91
N SER A 250 11.13 0.82 15.33
CA SER A 250 10.45 1.18 14.09
C SER A 250 9.64 2.48 14.22
N THR A 251 9.00 2.69 15.37
CA THR A 251 8.25 3.93 15.67
C THR A 251 9.18 5.13 15.73
N VAL A 252 10.32 5.02 16.41
CA VAL A 252 11.31 6.11 16.50
C VAL A 252 11.89 6.46 15.14
N LEU A 253 12.17 5.46 14.30
CA LEU A 253 12.70 5.67 12.95
C LEU A 253 11.66 6.29 11.99
N ALA A 254 10.38 5.96 12.16
CA ALA A 254 9.30 6.54 11.36
C ALA A 254 8.87 7.94 11.82
N LEU A 255 9.07 8.27 13.11
CA LEU A 255 8.57 9.51 13.74
C LEU A 255 8.97 10.80 13.01
N PRO A 256 10.21 10.99 12.51
CA PRO A 256 10.57 12.18 11.75
C PRO A 256 9.69 12.39 10.51
N PHE A 257 9.38 11.32 9.78
CA PHE A 257 8.54 11.37 8.58
C PHE A 257 7.08 11.66 8.93
N ASP A 258 6.57 11.08 10.01
CA ASP A 258 5.19 11.28 10.43
C ASP A 258 4.96 12.70 10.97
N LEU A 259 5.94 13.25 11.70
CA LEU A 259 5.96 14.66 12.11
C LEU A 259 6.03 15.60 10.91
N TYR A 260 6.89 15.31 9.92
CA TYR A 260 6.99 16.12 8.71
C TYR A 260 5.69 16.07 7.89
N SER A 261 5.11 14.88 7.71
CA SER A 261 3.82 14.70 7.06
C SER A 261 2.75 15.57 7.73
N THR A 262 2.62 15.49 9.05
CA THR A 262 1.54 16.15 9.80
C THR A 262 1.75 17.66 9.94
N PHE A 263 2.93 18.07 10.41
CA PHE A 263 3.18 19.46 10.81
C PHE A 263 3.81 20.32 9.72
N VAL A 264 4.26 19.73 8.61
CA VAL A 264 4.80 20.46 7.45
C VAL A 264 3.89 20.29 6.23
N VAL A 265 3.71 19.06 5.72
CA VAL A 265 2.96 18.83 4.48
C VAL A 265 1.47 19.13 4.67
N GLU A 266 0.80 18.42 5.59
CA GLU A 266 -0.64 18.62 5.84
C GLU A 266 -0.93 20.03 6.35
N LYS A 267 -0.02 20.63 7.12
CA LYS A 267 -0.14 22.03 7.58
C LYS A 267 -0.04 23.04 6.42
N LYS A 268 0.95 22.87 5.51
CA LYS A 268 1.14 23.72 4.32
C LYS A 268 -0.11 23.77 3.45
N HIS A 269 -0.82 22.64 3.35
CA HIS A 269 -2.01 22.51 2.52
C HIS A 269 -3.34 22.80 3.24
N GLY A 270 -3.28 23.19 4.52
CA GLY A 270 -4.44 23.61 5.31
C GLY A 270 -5.21 22.48 6.00
N PHE A 271 -4.76 21.23 5.86
CA PHE A 271 -5.43 20.04 6.37
C PHE A 271 -5.19 19.80 7.86
N ASN A 272 -3.97 20.01 8.36
CA ASN A 272 -3.65 19.68 9.74
C ASN A 272 -4.39 20.58 10.75
N LYS A 273 -5.17 19.96 11.64
CA LYS A 273 -5.81 20.62 12.80
C LYS A 273 -5.28 20.10 14.14
N GLN A 274 -4.38 19.11 14.12
CA GLN A 274 -3.82 18.49 15.33
C GLN A 274 -2.79 19.39 16.01
N THR A 275 -2.80 19.40 17.34
CA THR A 275 -1.72 19.97 18.15
C THR A 275 -0.65 18.90 18.43
N GLY A 276 0.57 19.33 18.79
CA GLY A 276 1.63 18.39 19.19
C GLY A 276 1.22 17.50 20.38
N ALA A 277 0.51 18.05 21.36
CA ALA A 277 0.00 17.30 22.50
C ALA A 277 -0.99 16.20 22.08
N LEU A 278 -1.89 16.51 21.13
CA LEU A 278 -2.83 15.51 20.59
C LEU A 278 -2.09 14.42 19.82
N PHE A 279 -1.15 14.80 18.95
CA PHE A 279 -0.33 13.86 18.17
C PHE A 279 0.41 12.86 19.08
N PHE A 280 1.17 13.33 20.07
CA PHE A 280 1.90 12.44 20.97
C PHE A 280 0.98 11.65 21.91
N SER A 281 -0.18 12.19 22.28
CA SER A 281 -1.19 11.43 23.04
C SER A 281 -1.74 10.26 22.23
N ASP A 282 -2.03 10.47 20.95
CA ASP A 282 -2.52 9.39 20.08
C ASP A 282 -1.44 8.38 19.75
N LEU A 283 -0.19 8.82 19.56
CA LEU A 283 0.94 7.91 19.44
C LEU A 283 1.06 7.01 20.68
N ALA A 284 1.02 7.59 21.88
CA ALA A 284 1.08 6.83 23.13
C ALA A 284 -0.09 5.84 23.26
N LYS A 285 -1.33 6.27 22.99
CA LYS A 285 -2.51 5.38 23.00
C LYS A 285 -2.37 4.24 22.00
N THR A 286 -1.85 4.53 20.80
CA THR A 286 -1.65 3.53 19.75
C THR A 286 -0.61 2.49 20.15
N LEU A 287 0.52 2.93 20.74
CA LEU A 287 1.54 2.03 21.28
C LEU A 287 0.99 1.17 22.43
N MET A 288 0.24 1.78 23.36
CA MET A 288 -0.39 1.03 24.45
C MET A 288 -1.35 -0.04 23.92
N LEU A 289 -2.24 0.32 22.99
CA LEU A 289 -3.14 -0.65 22.37
C LEU A 289 -2.36 -1.76 21.65
N THR A 290 -1.30 -1.41 20.91
CA THR A 290 -0.45 -2.38 20.22
C THR A 290 0.20 -3.37 21.18
N PHE A 291 0.70 -2.90 22.33
CA PHE A 291 1.36 -3.78 23.30
C PHE A 291 0.37 -4.59 24.13
N PHE A 292 -0.69 -3.97 24.65
CA PHE A 292 -1.67 -4.63 25.53
C PHE A 292 -2.67 -5.51 24.79
N LEU A 293 -2.91 -5.26 23.50
CA LEU A 293 -3.75 -6.13 22.67
C LEU A 293 -2.89 -7.07 21.82
N GLY A 294 -1.88 -6.54 21.13
CA GLY A 294 -1.03 -7.32 20.23
C GLY A 294 -0.10 -8.28 20.96
N GLY A 295 0.49 -7.89 22.10
CA GLY A 295 1.38 -8.75 22.89
C GLY A 295 0.70 -10.06 23.35
N PRO A 296 -0.46 -10.01 24.01
CA PRO A 296 -1.20 -11.21 24.40
C PRO A 296 -1.68 -12.06 23.22
N ILE A 297 -2.12 -11.43 22.12
CA ILE A 297 -2.52 -12.16 20.89
C ILE A 297 -1.32 -12.89 20.31
N LEU A 298 -0.16 -12.24 20.23
CA LEU A 298 1.09 -12.84 19.76
C LEU A 298 1.51 -14.01 20.67
N ALA A 299 1.49 -13.83 21.99
CA ALA A 299 1.82 -14.88 22.94
C ALA A 299 0.90 -16.11 22.77
N LEU A 300 -0.41 -15.88 22.63
CA LEU A 300 -1.39 -16.94 22.40
C LEU A 300 -1.17 -17.62 21.05
N PHE A 301 -0.85 -16.86 20.00
CA PHE A 301 -0.53 -17.38 18.68
C PHE A 301 0.69 -18.31 18.72
N LEU A 302 1.80 -17.87 19.31
CA LEU A 302 3.02 -18.67 19.46
C LEU A 302 2.78 -19.92 20.33
N TRP A 303 2.00 -19.77 21.40
CA TRP A 303 1.60 -20.89 22.25
C TRP A 303 0.79 -21.94 21.48
N VAL A 304 -0.16 -21.53 20.63
CA VAL A 304 -0.94 -22.45 19.78
C VAL A 304 -0.01 -23.20 18.83
N ILE A 305 0.95 -22.51 18.21
CA ILE A 305 1.93 -23.15 17.31
C ILE A 305 2.71 -24.24 18.05
N GLY A 306 3.29 -23.91 19.20
CA GLY A 306 4.05 -24.86 20.01
C GLY A 306 3.23 -26.05 20.51
N LYS A 307 1.91 -25.87 20.75
CA LYS A 307 1.04 -26.92 21.28
C LYS A 307 0.43 -27.86 20.23
N THR A 308 0.31 -27.43 18.99
CA THR A 308 -0.47 -28.15 17.96
C THR A 308 0.40 -28.88 16.92
N GLY A 309 1.73 -28.74 17.00
CA GLY A 309 2.67 -29.51 16.19
C GLY A 309 2.45 -29.31 14.70
N SER A 310 2.49 -30.39 13.90
CA SER A 310 2.39 -30.32 12.44
C SER A 310 1.07 -29.77 11.89
N GLN A 311 0.00 -29.72 12.71
CA GLN A 311 -1.31 -29.21 12.32
C GLN A 311 -1.51 -27.73 12.68
N PHE A 312 -0.46 -27.03 13.15
CA PHE A 312 -0.62 -25.69 13.69
C PHE A 312 -1.24 -24.69 12.73
N TYR A 313 -1.01 -24.82 11.43
CA TYR A 313 -1.50 -23.88 10.43
C TYR A 313 -3.03 -23.73 10.49
N LEU A 314 -3.75 -24.83 10.77
CA LEU A 314 -5.21 -24.83 10.90
C LEU A 314 -5.65 -24.12 12.18
N TYR A 315 -5.01 -24.42 13.31
CA TYR A 315 -5.37 -23.83 14.62
C TYR A 315 -4.97 -22.37 14.73
N ALA A 316 -3.80 -22.01 14.20
CA ALA A 316 -3.32 -20.63 14.11
C ALA A 316 -4.22 -19.78 13.19
N TRP A 317 -4.62 -20.33 12.04
CA TRP A 317 -5.63 -19.71 11.17
C TRP A 317 -6.96 -19.50 11.89
N ALA A 318 -7.49 -20.54 12.54
CA ALA A 318 -8.77 -20.46 13.24
C ALA A 318 -8.72 -19.45 14.40
N LEU A 319 -7.62 -19.42 15.17
CA LEU A 319 -7.38 -18.44 16.20
C LEU A 319 -7.43 -17.02 15.62
N LEU A 320 -6.64 -16.74 14.58
CA LEU A 320 -6.61 -15.39 14.00
C LEU A 320 -7.92 -15.02 13.29
N ALA A 321 -8.67 -15.98 12.75
CA ALA A 321 -10.01 -15.75 12.23
C ALA A 321 -10.96 -15.26 13.33
N VAL A 322 -10.95 -15.92 14.49
CA VAL A 322 -11.74 -15.51 15.66
C VAL A 322 -11.29 -14.13 16.14
N VAL A 323 -9.98 -13.91 16.29
CA VAL A 323 -9.43 -12.61 16.69
C VAL A 323 -9.86 -11.51 15.71
N GLN A 324 -9.76 -11.73 14.40
CA GLN A 324 -10.16 -10.74 13.39
C GLN A 324 -11.66 -10.42 13.48
N LEU A 325 -12.53 -11.43 13.65
CA LEU A 325 -13.96 -11.21 13.87
C LEU A 325 -14.23 -10.40 15.14
N LEU A 326 -13.49 -10.66 16.23
CA LEU A 326 -13.58 -9.87 17.46
C LEU A 326 -13.14 -8.43 17.22
N ILE A 327 -12.03 -8.20 16.51
CA ILE A 327 -11.53 -6.86 16.20
C ILE A 327 -12.54 -6.07 15.35
N ILE A 328 -13.21 -6.69 14.38
CA ILE A 328 -14.27 -6.03 13.58
C ILE A 328 -15.39 -5.46 14.47
N VAL A 329 -15.66 -6.10 15.61
CA VAL A 329 -16.67 -5.64 16.59
C VAL A 329 -16.08 -4.64 17.60
N ILE A 330 -14.89 -4.95 18.12
CA ILE A 330 -14.22 -4.19 19.18
C ILE A 330 -13.74 -2.83 18.65
N TYR A 331 -13.16 -2.80 17.46
CA TYR A 331 -12.51 -1.60 16.91
C TYR A 331 -13.44 -0.38 16.85
N PRO A 332 -14.59 -0.41 16.17
CA PRO A 332 -15.45 0.77 16.09
C PRO A 332 -16.24 1.04 17.39
N THR A 333 -16.36 0.05 18.30
CA THR A 333 -17.15 0.19 19.53
C THR A 333 -16.35 0.70 20.72
N PHE A 334 -15.07 0.29 20.82
CA PHE A 334 -14.21 0.60 21.97
C PHE A 334 -12.95 1.35 21.56
N ILE A 335 -12.29 0.95 20.46
CA ILE A 335 -11.01 1.55 20.07
C ILE A 335 -11.22 2.93 19.44
N GLN A 336 -12.06 3.07 18.42
CA GLN A 336 -12.30 4.38 17.78
C GLN A 336 -12.76 5.46 18.77
N PRO A 337 -13.68 5.20 19.72
CA PRO A 337 -14.08 6.19 20.72
C PRO A 337 -12.96 6.67 21.66
N MET A 338 -11.83 5.97 21.76
CA MET A 338 -10.66 6.46 22.52
C MET A 338 -9.92 7.60 21.79
N PHE A 339 -10.13 7.73 20.48
CA PHE A 339 -9.47 8.71 19.62
C PHE A 339 -10.40 9.85 19.20
N ASN A 340 -11.68 9.53 18.93
CA ASN A 340 -12.67 10.45 18.38
C ASN A 340 -13.96 10.44 19.20
N LYS A 341 -14.68 11.56 19.21
CA LYS A 341 -15.98 11.70 19.84
C LYS A 341 -17.07 11.32 18.84
N PHE A 342 -17.90 10.36 19.22
CA PHE A 342 -19.10 9.96 18.48
C PHE A 342 -20.32 10.54 19.16
N SER A 343 -21.08 11.38 18.45
CA SER A 343 -22.33 11.97 18.94
C SER A 343 -23.48 11.53 18.04
N PRO A 344 -24.70 11.28 18.55
CA PRO A 344 -25.85 11.01 17.68
C PRO A 344 -26.02 12.11 16.64
N LEU A 345 -26.39 11.75 15.41
CA LEU A 345 -26.73 12.75 14.40
C LEU A 345 -27.94 13.57 14.91
N PRO A 346 -27.85 14.92 14.92
CA PRO A 346 -28.94 15.76 15.36
C PRO A 346 -30.24 15.49 14.61
N GLU A 347 -31.37 15.73 15.25
CA GLU A 347 -32.67 15.71 14.57
C GLU A 347 -32.68 16.77 13.45
N GLY A 348 -33.23 16.42 12.29
CA GLY A 348 -33.26 17.30 11.14
C GLY A 348 -33.53 16.57 9.83
N GLU A 349 -33.45 17.32 8.74
CA GLU A 349 -33.72 16.84 7.38
C GLU A 349 -32.78 15.69 7.00
N LEU A 350 -31.47 15.86 7.21
CA LEU A 350 -30.47 14.84 6.88
C LEU A 350 -30.72 13.51 7.60
N ARG A 351 -30.99 13.57 8.91
CA ARG A 351 -31.29 12.37 9.69
C ARG A 351 -32.54 11.66 9.17
N THR A 352 -33.61 12.42 8.96
CA THR A 352 -34.88 11.90 8.43
C THR A 352 -34.68 11.23 7.08
N ALA A 353 -33.91 11.85 6.18
CA ALA A 353 -33.65 11.32 4.85
C ALA A 353 -32.83 10.01 4.90
N ILE A 354 -31.80 9.93 5.75
CA ILE A 354 -31.00 8.71 5.93
C ILE A 354 -31.86 7.58 6.54
N GLU A 355 -32.66 7.88 7.56
CA GLU A 355 -33.55 6.89 8.17
C GLU A 355 -34.62 6.38 7.18
N ALA A 356 -35.18 7.26 6.36
CA ALA A 356 -36.12 6.89 5.30
C ALA A 356 -35.46 5.99 4.25
N LEU A 357 -34.23 6.32 3.80
CA LEU A 357 -33.48 5.50 2.86
C LEU A 357 -33.16 4.11 3.46
N ALA A 358 -32.69 4.07 4.70
CA ALA A 358 -32.40 2.82 5.41
C ALA A 358 -33.66 1.95 5.53
N SER A 359 -34.79 2.54 5.91
CA SER A 359 -36.08 1.86 6.00
C SER A 359 -36.54 1.30 4.66
N ARG A 360 -36.48 2.10 3.59
CA ARG A 360 -36.81 1.69 2.20
C ARG A 360 -35.99 0.48 1.74
N LEU A 361 -34.74 0.38 2.17
CA LEU A 361 -33.83 -0.71 1.79
C LEU A 361 -33.86 -1.91 2.74
N GLY A 362 -34.65 -1.84 3.82
CA GLY A 362 -34.66 -2.86 4.88
C GLY A 362 -33.32 -2.96 5.61
N PHE A 363 -32.54 -1.88 5.63
CA PHE A 363 -31.26 -1.83 6.33
C PHE A 363 -31.51 -1.74 7.84
N PRO A 364 -30.93 -2.65 8.65
CA PRO A 364 -31.18 -2.69 10.10
C PRO A 364 -30.35 -1.61 10.84
N LEU A 365 -30.66 -0.34 10.56
CA LEU A 365 -30.06 0.82 11.19
C LEU A 365 -30.42 0.85 12.67
N LYS A 366 -29.41 0.74 13.54
CA LYS A 366 -29.60 0.91 14.99
C LYS A 366 -29.19 2.27 15.50
N LYS A 367 -28.10 2.83 14.96
CA LYS A 367 -27.55 4.10 15.40
C LYS A 367 -26.95 4.87 14.23
N LEU A 368 -27.19 6.18 14.21
CA LEU A 368 -26.65 7.12 13.24
C LEU A 368 -25.83 8.16 14.02
N TYR A 369 -24.55 8.27 13.70
CA TYR A 369 -23.57 9.04 14.44
C TYR A 369 -22.89 10.08 13.55
N VAL A 370 -22.46 11.17 14.18
CA VAL A 370 -21.45 12.10 13.67
C VAL A 370 -20.16 11.88 14.44
N VAL A 371 -19.05 11.82 13.71
CA VAL A 371 -17.69 11.79 14.28
C VAL A 371 -17.00 13.14 14.07
N ASP A 372 -16.26 13.59 15.09
CA ASP A 372 -15.50 14.84 15.08
C ASP A 372 -14.19 14.74 14.28
N GLY A 373 -14.28 14.37 13.00
CA GLY A 373 -13.12 14.25 12.10
C GLY A 373 -12.32 15.55 11.98
N SER A 374 -13.01 16.68 12.04
CA SER A 374 -12.43 18.03 12.03
C SER A 374 -11.38 18.28 13.12
N LYS A 375 -11.43 17.55 14.24
CA LYS A 375 -10.42 17.62 15.32
C LYS A 375 -9.00 17.30 14.82
N ARG A 376 -8.89 16.53 13.73
CA ARG A 376 -7.64 15.99 13.21
C ARG A 376 -7.29 16.56 11.85
N SER A 377 -8.27 16.59 10.98
CA SER A 377 -8.08 17.02 9.60
C SER A 377 -9.36 17.59 9.03
N SER A 378 -9.27 18.44 8.02
CA SER A 378 -10.42 18.85 7.22
C SER A 378 -10.84 17.82 6.16
N HIS A 379 -10.35 16.57 6.23
CA HIS A 379 -10.77 15.51 5.33
C HIS A 379 -12.18 15.00 5.63
N SER A 380 -12.92 14.65 4.58
CA SER A 380 -14.32 14.22 4.66
C SER A 380 -14.50 12.76 4.28
N ASN A 381 -15.37 12.07 5.02
CA ASN A 381 -15.69 10.66 4.79
C ASN A 381 -17.05 10.28 5.41
N ALA A 382 -17.58 9.13 5.04
CA ALA A 382 -18.67 8.44 5.70
C ALA A 382 -18.43 6.93 5.61
N TYR A 383 -18.93 6.17 6.59
CA TYR A 383 -18.77 4.72 6.54
C TYR A 383 -19.89 4.00 7.29
N VAL A 384 -20.11 2.75 6.89
CA VAL A 384 -21.07 1.84 7.50
C VAL A 384 -20.35 0.68 8.16
N PHE A 385 -20.77 0.34 9.39
CA PHE A 385 -20.18 -0.77 10.13
C PHE A 385 -21.20 -1.46 11.02
N GLY A 386 -20.76 -2.51 11.68
CA GLY A 386 -21.57 -3.30 12.61
C GLY A 386 -21.88 -4.69 12.08
N PHE A 387 -22.32 -5.56 12.98
CA PHE A 387 -22.45 -6.99 12.73
C PHE A 387 -23.93 -7.41 12.71
N PHE A 388 -24.29 -8.30 11.79
CA PHE A 388 -25.66 -8.79 11.58
C PHE A 388 -26.74 -7.69 11.60
N LYS A 389 -27.67 -7.75 12.56
CA LYS A 389 -28.83 -6.86 12.71
C LYS A 389 -28.52 -5.57 13.49
N SER A 390 -27.25 -5.33 13.83
CA SER A 390 -26.83 -4.16 14.58
C SER A 390 -25.88 -3.30 13.74
N LYS A 391 -26.44 -2.62 12.72
CA LYS A 391 -25.66 -1.76 11.83
C LYS A 391 -25.69 -0.30 12.30
N ARG A 392 -24.60 0.40 12.02
CA ARG A 392 -24.39 1.80 12.37
C ARG A 392 -23.85 2.53 11.15
N ILE A 393 -24.27 3.78 11.02
CA ILE A 393 -23.76 4.72 10.01
C ILE A 393 -23.03 5.81 10.77
N VAL A 394 -21.81 6.14 10.34
CA VAL A 394 -21.05 7.30 10.82
C VAL A 394 -20.80 8.25 9.66
N VAL A 395 -21.11 9.51 9.89
CA VAL A 395 -20.86 10.62 8.96
C VAL A 395 -19.85 11.56 9.62
N PHE A 396 -18.87 12.05 8.86
CA PHE A 396 -17.93 13.05 9.39
C PHE A 396 -18.61 14.41 9.46
N ASP A 397 -18.29 15.19 10.49
CA ASP A 397 -18.71 16.59 10.60
C ASP A 397 -18.30 17.43 9.38
N THR A 398 -17.07 17.25 8.91
CA THR A 398 -16.55 17.89 7.68
C THR A 398 -17.37 17.57 6.43
N LEU A 399 -17.92 16.35 6.33
CA LEU A 399 -18.78 15.96 5.22
C LEU A 399 -20.14 16.69 5.26
N ILE A 400 -20.69 16.87 6.47
CA ILE A 400 -21.95 17.59 6.69
C ILE A 400 -21.79 19.08 6.35
N GLU A 401 -20.63 19.66 6.62
CA GLU A 401 -20.34 21.05 6.29
C GLU A 401 -20.16 21.30 4.78
N GLN A 402 -19.68 20.31 4.03
CA GLN A 402 -19.30 20.45 2.62
C GLN A 402 -20.37 20.01 1.62
N CYS A 403 -21.24 19.07 2.00
CA CYS A 403 -22.23 18.47 1.11
C CYS A 403 -23.67 18.81 1.52
N THR A 404 -24.54 18.89 0.52
CA THR A 404 -25.99 19.01 0.73
C THR A 404 -26.57 17.70 1.27
N THR A 405 -27.78 17.76 1.82
CA THR A 405 -28.48 16.57 2.35
C THR A 405 -28.58 15.47 1.28
N GLU A 406 -28.97 15.81 0.06
CA GLU A 406 -29.15 14.88 -1.04
C GLU A 406 -27.84 14.23 -1.48
N GLU A 407 -26.74 14.99 -1.50
CA GLU A 407 -25.39 14.50 -1.78
C GLU A 407 -24.91 13.51 -0.71
N ILE A 408 -25.17 13.79 0.57
CA ILE A 408 -24.84 12.87 1.66
C ILE A 408 -25.70 11.61 1.56
N VAL A 409 -26.99 11.74 1.28
CA VAL A 409 -27.89 10.59 1.07
C VAL A 409 -27.43 9.74 -0.12
N ALA A 410 -26.91 10.34 -1.18
CA ALA A 410 -26.31 9.63 -2.31
C ALA A 410 -25.05 8.83 -1.93
N ILE A 411 -24.19 9.41 -1.09
CA ILE A 411 -23.01 8.74 -0.52
C ILE A 411 -23.46 7.57 0.36
N ILE A 412 -24.44 7.79 1.25
CA ILE A 412 -24.99 6.70 2.07
C ILE A 412 -25.64 5.62 1.18
N GLY A 413 -26.28 5.99 0.08
CA GLY A 413 -26.78 5.05 -0.93
C GLY A 413 -25.67 4.15 -1.48
N HIS A 414 -24.50 4.72 -1.78
CA HIS A 414 -23.31 3.98 -2.20
C HIS A 414 -22.83 3.03 -1.08
N GLU A 415 -22.69 3.52 0.15
CA GLU A 415 -22.28 2.70 1.31
C GLU A 415 -23.25 1.52 1.57
N LEU A 416 -24.56 1.76 1.44
CA LEU A 416 -25.58 0.73 1.55
C LEU A 416 -25.55 -0.26 0.37
N GLY A 417 -25.00 0.15 -0.78
CA GLY A 417 -24.66 -0.73 -1.90
C GLY A 417 -23.63 -1.79 -1.52
N HIS A 418 -22.57 -1.41 -0.79
CA HIS A 418 -21.58 -2.37 -0.26
C HIS A 418 -22.22 -3.39 0.68
N TRP A 419 -23.13 -2.94 1.53
CA TRP A 419 -23.89 -3.83 2.39
C TRP A 419 -24.79 -4.76 1.58
N LYS A 420 -25.59 -4.23 0.65
CA LYS A 420 -26.57 -5.00 -0.12
C LYS A 420 -25.93 -6.11 -0.95
N LYS A 421 -24.70 -5.88 -1.44
CA LYS A 421 -23.94 -6.84 -2.25
C LYS A 421 -22.97 -7.71 -1.44
N ASN A 422 -22.97 -7.58 -0.12
CA ASN A 422 -22.10 -8.34 0.79
C ASN A 422 -20.60 -8.18 0.50
N HIS A 423 -20.15 -7.00 0.06
CA HIS A 423 -18.75 -6.75 -0.30
C HIS A 423 -17.80 -7.05 0.87
N VAL A 424 -18.15 -6.64 2.09
CA VAL A 424 -17.35 -6.93 3.30
C VAL A 424 -17.19 -8.44 3.53
N LEU A 425 -18.26 -9.22 3.36
CA LEU A 425 -18.19 -10.68 3.53
C LEU A 425 -17.31 -11.33 2.46
N ARG A 426 -17.43 -10.90 1.19
CA ARG A 426 -16.58 -11.40 0.09
C ARG A 426 -15.11 -11.10 0.33
N MET A 427 -14.78 -9.87 0.74
CA MET A 427 -13.41 -9.49 1.08
C MET A 427 -12.89 -10.26 2.30
N LEU A 428 -13.72 -10.42 3.34
CA LEU A 428 -13.38 -11.23 4.50
C LEU A 428 -13.08 -12.68 4.11
N SER A 429 -13.93 -13.31 3.28
CA SER A 429 -13.70 -14.67 2.79
C SER A 429 -12.40 -14.79 1.98
N ALA A 430 -12.11 -13.83 1.10
CA ALA A 430 -10.87 -13.81 0.33
C ALA A 430 -9.64 -13.70 1.23
N VAL A 431 -9.67 -12.80 2.22
CA VAL A 431 -8.59 -12.66 3.22
C VAL A 431 -8.43 -13.94 4.04
N GLN A 432 -9.52 -14.61 4.45
CA GLN A 432 -9.40 -15.86 5.21
C GLN A 432 -8.78 -17.00 4.40
N VAL A 433 -9.06 -17.08 3.10
CA VAL A 433 -8.41 -18.04 2.20
C VAL A 433 -6.93 -17.70 2.07
N GLN A 434 -6.59 -16.42 1.86
CA GLN A 434 -5.20 -15.97 1.78
C GLN A 434 -4.43 -16.29 3.07
N THR A 435 -4.97 -15.92 4.25
CA THR A 435 -4.33 -16.19 5.55
C THR A 435 -4.14 -17.69 5.78
N PHE A 436 -5.10 -18.53 5.38
CA PHE A 436 -4.94 -19.98 5.45
C PHE A 436 -3.77 -20.46 4.60
N VAL A 437 -3.70 -20.02 3.33
CA VAL A 437 -2.61 -20.37 2.40
C VAL A 437 -1.25 -19.91 2.93
N VAL A 438 -1.18 -18.72 3.53
CA VAL A 438 0.05 -18.20 4.15
C VAL A 438 0.50 -19.07 5.32
N PHE A 439 -0.40 -19.47 6.23
CA PHE A 439 -0.03 -20.36 7.34
C PHE A 439 0.31 -21.77 6.89
N PHE A 440 -0.41 -22.29 5.91
CA PHE A 440 -0.10 -23.57 5.29
C PHE A 440 1.30 -23.54 4.66
N ALA A 441 1.62 -22.50 3.88
CA ALA A 441 2.95 -22.30 3.33
C ALA A 441 3.99 -22.20 4.45
N PHE A 442 3.77 -21.36 5.48
CA PHE A 442 4.69 -21.23 6.61
C PHE A 442 4.97 -22.55 7.33
N SER A 443 4.01 -23.48 7.37
CA SER A 443 4.23 -24.80 7.98
C SER A 443 5.35 -25.62 7.33
N HIS A 444 5.71 -25.32 6.09
CA HIS A 444 6.85 -25.94 5.40
C HIS A 444 8.19 -25.22 5.66
N PHE A 445 8.17 -23.95 6.10
CA PHE A 445 9.38 -23.15 6.34
C PHE A 445 9.77 -23.09 7.82
N ILE A 446 8.83 -23.32 8.73
CA ILE A 446 9.04 -23.12 10.18
C ILE A 446 10.20 -23.96 10.76
N SER A 447 10.45 -25.15 10.20
CA SER A 447 11.50 -26.09 10.63
C SER A 447 12.72 -26.10 9.71
N GLU A 448 12.82 -25.15 8.79
CA GLU A 448 13.88 -25.11 7.78
C GLU A 448 15.14 -24.44 8.32
N GLU A 449 16.09 -25.24 8.85
CA GLU A 449 17.34 -24.73 9.43
C GLU A 449 18.14 -23.84 8.45
N ALA A 450 18.12 -24.16 7.15
CA ALA A 450 18.84 -23.39 6.15
C ALA A 450 18.36 -21.93 6.07
N MET A 451 17.07 -21.69 6.32
CA MET A 451 16.50 -20.35 6.39
C MET A 451 17.09 -19.57 7.57
N TYR A 452 17.03 -20.12 8.78
CA TYR A 452 17.53 -19.45 9.99
C TYR A 452 19.05 -19.19 9.91
N ARG A 453 19.83 -20.20 9.51
CA ARG A 453 21.29 -20.08 9.37
C ARG A 453 21.70 -19.06 8.33
N SER A 454 20.93 -18.90 7.25
CA SER A 454 21.21 -17.89 6.21
C SER A 454 21.18 -16.46 6.75
N PHE A 455 20.47 -16.21 7.86
CA PHE A 455 20.42 -14.93 8.55
C PHE A 455 21.24 -14.93 9.85
N GLY A 456 22.14 -15.89 10.07
CA GLY A 456 23.01 -15.93 11.25
C GLY A 456 22.32 -16.36 12.55
N MET A 457 21.15 -17.02 12.48
CA MET A 457 20.49 -17.59 13.65
C MET A 457 20.99 -19.02 13.91
N GLU A 458 21.33 -19.32 15.16
CA GLU A 458 21.67 -20.67 15.63
C GLU A 458 20.46 -21.44 16.18
N THR A 459 19.43 -20.70 16.62
CA THR A 459 18.16 -21.22 17.10
C THR A 459 17.05 -20.97 16.09
N MET A 460 15.90 -21.62 16.27
CA MET A 460 14.72 -21.46 15.39
C MET A 460 13.50 -20.86 16.11
N PRO A 461 13.56 -19.63 16.65
CA PRO A 461 12.41 -19.03 17.30
C PRO A 461 11.28 -18.80 16.29
N VAL A 462 10.07 -19.22 16.64
CA VAL A 462 8.93 -19.25 15.71
C VAL A 462 8.60 -17.85 15.15
N LEU A 463 8.67 -16.81 16.00
CA LEU A 463 8.42 -15.42 15.58
C LEU A 463 9.43 -14.94 14.53
N ILE A 464 10.71 -15.28 14.71
CA ILE A 464 11.78 -14.87 13.81
C ILE A 464 11.66 -15.64 12.48
N GLY A 465 11.37 -16.94 12.54
CA GLY A 465 11.09 -17.74 11.35
C GLY A 465 9.92 -17.19 10.54
N PHE A 466 8.83 -16.80 11.21
CA PHE A 466 7.70 -16.17 10.55
C PHE A 466 8.10 -14.85 9.88
N THR A 467 8.95 -14.04 10.53
CA THR A 467 9.47 -12.78 9.97
C THR A 467 10.29 -13.02 8.70
N PHE A 468 11.20 -13.99 8.70
CA PHE A 468 11.98 -14.35 7.51
C PHE A 468 11.11 -14.90 6.39
N PHE A 469 10.11 -15.72 6.72
CA PHE A 469 9.14 -16.20 5.77
C PHE A 469 8.34 -15.05 5.13
N GLN A 470 7.92 -14.03 5.91
CA GLN A 470 7.24 -12.85 5.37
C GLN A 470 8.10 -12.09 4.34
N TYR A 471 9.42 -12.03 4.53
CA TYR A 471 10.32 -11.45 3.53
C TYR A 471 10.37 -12.24 2.22
N LEU A 472 10.33 -13.57 2.29
CA LEU A 472 10.26 -14.43 1.09
C LEU A 472 8.91 -14.31 0.38
N TYR A 473 7.85 -14.16 1.15
CA TYR A 473 6.48 -14.05 0.67
C TYR A 473 6.15 -12.68 0.03
N GLN A 474 7.00 -11.66 0.24
CA GLN A 474 6.76 -10.28 -0.20
C GLN A 474 6.35 -10.13 -1.70
N PRO A 475 6.99 -10.78 -2.69
CA PRO A 475 6.56 -10.64 -4.09
C PRO A 475 5.15 -11.20 -4.34
N LEU A 476 4.81 -12.31 -3.69
CA LEU A 476 3.48 -12.90 -3.78
C LEU A 476 2.45 -11.99 -3.10
N ASP A 477 2.80 -11.38 -1.97
CA ASP A 477 1.95 -10.42 -1.27
C ASP A 477 1.64 -9.19 -2.14
N SER A 478 2.63 -8.66 -2.86
CA SER A 478 2.44 -7.58 -3.83
C SER A 478 1.42 -7.94 -4.92
N LEU A 479 1.47 -9.17 -5.45
CA LEU A 479 0.51 -9.66 -6.45
C LEU A 479 -0.90 -9.85 -5.86
N LEU A 480 -0.99 -10.38 -4.64
CA LEU A 480 -2.26 -10.56 -3.94
C LEU A 480 -2.89 -9.23 -3.57
N THR A 481 -2.09 -8.23 -3.19
CA THR A 481 -2.52 -6.86 -2.95
C THR A 481 -3.09 -6.24 -4.24
N PHE A 482 -2.41 -6.42 -5.38
CA PHE A 482 -2.93 -5.99 -6.67
C PHE A 482 -4.30 -6.65 -6.99
N ALA A 483 -4.41 -7.96 -6.81
CA ALA A 483 -5.68 -8.69 -7.03
C ALA A 483 -6.79 -8.20 -6.09
N SER A 484 -6.46 -7.93 -4.82
CA SER A 484 -7.36 -7.35 -3.84
C SER A 484 -7.84 -5.95 -4.25
N ASN A 485 -6.95 -5.10 -4.76
CA ASN A 485 -7.30 -3.77 -5.27
C ASN A 485 -8.22 -3.83 -6.50
N VAL A 486 -7.99 -4.77 -7.42
CA VAL A 486 -8.90 -5.01 -8.56
C VAL A 486 -10.30 -5.41 -8.09
N MET A 487 -10.39 -6.31 -7.10
CA MET A 487 -11.68 -6.70 -6.50
C MET A 487 -12.36 -5.50 -5.82
N SER A 488 -11.62 -4.71 -5.05
CA SER A 488 -12.11 -3.49 -4.40
C SER A 488 -12.67 -2.50 -5.41
N ARG A 489 -11.93 -2.22 -6.50
CA ARG A 489 -12.38 -1.32 -7.57
C ARG A 489 -13.68 -1.79 -8.22
N LYS A 490 -13.84 -3.09 -8.43
CA LYS A 490 -15.09 -3.66 -8.92
C LYS A 490 -16.25 -3.42 -7.94
N HIS A 491 -16.01 -3.63 -6.64
CA HIS A 491 -17.01 -3.37 -5.60
C HIS A 491 -17.46 -1.90 -5.57
N GLU A 492 -16.55 -0.95 -5.81
CA GLU A 492 -16.89 0.47 -5.92
C GLU A 492 -17.84 0.78 -7.08
N PHE A 493 -17.55 0.28 -8.29
CA PHE A 493 -18.46 0.45 -9.43
C PHE A 493 -19.82 -0.20 -9.19
N GLU A 494 -19.85 -1.35 -8.53
CA GLU A 494 -21.08 -2.02 -8.15
C GLU A 494 -21.90 -1.21 -7.13
N ALA A 495 -21.26 -0.50 -6.22
CA ALA A 495 -21.90 0.38 -5.24
C ALA A 495 -22.37 1.71 -5.87
N ASP A 496 -21.58 2.30 -6.78
CA ASP A 496 -21.97 3.47 -7.58
C ASP A 496 -23.22 3.17 -8.41
N ALA A 497 -23.22 2.03 -9.12
CA ALA A 497 -24.37 1.58 -9.89
C ALA A 497 -25.60 1.31 -9.01
N PHE A 498 -25.40 0.90 -7.75
CA PHE A 498 -26.49 0.72 -6.81
C PHE A 498 -27.11 2.06 -6.39
N SER A 499 -26.30 3.05 -6.00
CA SER A 499 -26.79 4.38 -5.65
C SER A 499 -27.49 5.07 -6.83
N LYS A 500 -26.93 4.92 -8.04
CA LYS A 500 -27.54 5.38 -9.28
C LYS A 500 -28.94 4.77 -9.51
N LYS A 501 -29.10 3.46 -9.29
CA LYS A 501 -30.41 2.77 -9.39
C LYS A 501 -31.45 3.27 -8.39
N LEU A 502 -31.02 3.87 -7.29
CA LEU A 502 -31.91 4.49 -6.31
C LEU A 502 -32.41 5.88 -6.72
N GLY A 503 -31.87 6.44 -7.80
CA GLY A 503 -32.19 7.76 -8.33
C GLY A 503 -31.14 8.83 -8.01
N TYR A 504 -30.05 8.49 -7.33
CA TYR A 504 -29.06 9.45 -6.82
C TYR A 504 -27.81 9.60 -7.71
N GLY A 505 -27.90 9.28 -9.00
CA GLY A 505 -26.73 9.29 -9.89
C GLY A 505 -26.09 10.68 -10.02
N LYS A 506 -26.92 11.73 -10.14
CA LYS A 506 -26.46 13.12 -10.28
C LYS A 506 -25.83 13.63 -9.00
N GLU A 507 -26.48 13.37 -7.87
CA GLU A 507 -26.07 13.77 -6.53
C GLU A 507 -24.77 13.05 -6.13
N LEU A 508 -24.63 11.76 -6.48
CA LEU A 508 -23.39 11.01 -6.27
C LEU A 508 -22.23 11.58 -7.11
N ALA A 509 -22.46 11.87 -8.40
CA ALA A 509 -21.43 12.50 -9.23
C ALA A 509 -20.99 13.84 -8.65
N SER A 510 -21.93 14.69 -8.24
CA SER A 510 -21.67 15.99 -7.60
C SER A 510 -20.87 15.83 -6.31
N SER A 511 -21.27 14.90 -5.44
CA SER A 511 -20.60 14.68 -4.15
C SER A 511 -19.19 14.12 -4.30
N LEU A 512 -18.95 13.22 -5.26
CA LEU A 512 -17.62 12.70 -5.57
C LEU A 512 -16.67 13.80 -6.08
N ILE A 513 -17.16 14.71 -6.92
CA ILE A 513 -16.39 15.87 -7.38
C ILE A 513 -16.03 16.78 -6.19
N LYS A 514 -17.00 17.12 -5.34
CA LYS A 514 -16.76 17.95 -4.14
C LYS A 514 -15.75 17.30 -3.22
N LEU A 515 -15.92 16.03 -2.88
CA LEU A 515 -14.98 15.27 -2.05
C LEU A 515 -13.57 15.27 -2.64
N GLN A 516 -13.44 15.13 -3.96
CA GLN A 516 -12.14 15.16 -4.62
C GLN A 516 -11.48 16.54 -4.50
N ILE A 517 -12.24 17.62 -4.66
CA ILE A 517 -11.74 18.99 -4.55
C ILE A 517 -11.35 19.31 -3.11
N GLU A 518 -12.24 19.05 -2.16
CA GLU A 518 -12.04 19.35 -0.73
C GLU A 518 -10.88 18.55 -0.13
N ASN A 519 -10.72 17.28 -0.53
CA ASN A 519 -9.59 16.46 -0.11
C ASN A 519 -8.30 16.70 -0.92
N LYS A 520 -8.32 17.62 -1.91
CA LYS A 520 -7.23 17.84 -2.87
C LYS A 520 -6.72 16.52 -3.48
N GLY A 521 -7.63 15.60 -3.76
CA GLY A 521 -7.31 14.28 -4.28
C GLY A 521 -6.71 14.37 -5.68
N ASN A 522 -5.88 13.39 -6.03
CA ASN A 522 -5.25 13.32 -7.36
C ASN A 522 -6.28 13.17 -8.49
N MET A 523 -6.33 14.16 -9.38
CA MET A 523 -7.37 14.27 -10.42
C MET A 523 -6.94 13.69 -11.78
N ASN A 524 -5.67 13.35 -11.96
CA ASN A 524 -5.13 12.74 -13.18
C ASN A 524 -4.06 11.68 -12.84
N PRO A 525 -4.45 10.57 -12.19
CA PRO A 525 -3.49 9.55 -11.79
C PRO A 525 -2.91 8.80 -13.00
N ASP A 526 -1.65 8.34 -12.88
CA ASP A 526 -1.07 7.45 -13.89
C ASP A 526 -1.83 6.11 -13.90
N PRO A 527 -2.23 5.58 -15.08
CA PRO A 527 -3.04 4.37 -15.14
C PRO A 527 -2.40 3.12 -14.51
N LEU A 528 -1.07 3.00 -14.58
CA LEU A 528 -0.38 1.84 -14.00
C LEU A 528 -0.25 2.01 -12.47
N TYR A 529 0.05 3.23 -12.01
CA TYR A 529 0.06 3.55 -10.60
C TYR A 529 -1.31 3.33 -9.96
N SER A 530 -2.39 3.86 -10.54
CA SER A 530 -3.75 3.69 -10.01
C SER A 530 -4.21 2.24 -10.05
N ALA A 531 -3.85 1.48 -11.09
CA ALA A 531 -4.18 0.06 -11.16
C ALA A 531 -3.56 -0.74 -10.01
N TYR A 532 -2.31 -0.41 -9.63
CA TYR A 532 -1.60 -1.10 -8.58
C TYR A 532 -1.97 -0.63 -7.16
N HIS A 533 -2.02 0.68 -6.93
CA HIS A 533 -2.16 1.24 -5.57
C HIS A 533 -3.58 1.61 -5.15
N TYR A 534 -4.49 1.91 -6.08
CA TYR A 534 -5.80 2.45 -5.69
C TYR A 534 -6.83 1.34 -5.45
N SER A 535 -7.37 1.30 -4.23
CA SER A 535 -8.54 0.48 -3.88
C SER A 535 -9.85 1.07 -4.41
N HIS A 536 -9.88 2.37 -4.71
CA HIS A 536 -11.00 3.08 -5.35
C HIS A 536 -10.63 3.49 -6.79
N PRO A 537 -11.51 3.30 -7.78
CA PRO A 537 -11.23 3.78 -9.13
C PRO A 537 -11.05 5.30 -9.15
N PRO A 538 -10.18 5.85 -10.02
CA PRO A 538 -10.05 7.29 -10.25
C PRO A 538 -11.41 7.97 -10.48
N LEU A 539 -11.52 9.23 -10.04
CA LEU A 539 -12.77 10.01 -10.15
C LEU A 539 -13.36 9.96 -11.57
N VAL A 540 -12.52 10.16 -12.61
CA VAL A 540 -12.97 10.13 -14.01
C VAL A 540 -13.59 8.79 -14.40
N GLU A 541 -13.02 7.66 -13.95
CA GLU A 541 -13.58 6.34 -14.24
C GLU A 541 -14.95 6.17 -13.59
N ARG A 542 -15.10 6.61 -12.33
CA ARG A 542 -16.38 6.56 -11.61
C ARG A 542 -17.42 7.46 -12.24
N LEU A 543 -17.05 8.70 -12.59
CA LEU A 543 -17.94 9.64 -13.27
C LEU A 543 -18.38 9.10 -14.63
N ASN A 544 -17.49 8.47 -15.39
CA ASN A 544 -17.85 7.83 -16.67
C ASN A 544 -18.84 6.67 -16.48
N ALA A 545 -18.65 5.84 -15.44
CA ALA A 545 -19.59 4.75 -15.12
C ALA A 545 -20.95 5.29 -14.62
N ILE A 546 -20.94 6.40 -13.90
CA ILE A 546 -22.16 7.08 -13.44
C ILE A 546 -22.84 7.82 -14.61
N ASN A 547 -22.09 8.30 -15.61
CA ASN A 547 -22.57 9.06 -16.79
C ASN A 547 -22.71 8.25 -18.08
N ASP A 548 -22.63 6.92 -18.02
CA ASP A 548 -22.83 6.04 -19.20
C ASP A 548 -24.20 6.32 -19.86
N PRO A 549 -24.26 6.71 -21.16
CA PRO A 549 -25.49 6.99 -21.89
C PRO A 549 -26.40 5.78 -22.14
N GLU A 550 -25.98 4.53 -21.87
CA GLU A 550 -26.95 3.41 -21.73
C GLU A 550 -27.74 3.49 -20.42
N VAL A 551 -27.32 4.35 -19.49
CA VAL A 551 -27.96 4.63 -18.20
C VAL A 551 -27.87 6.13 -17.85
N ALA A 552 -27.98 7.05 -18.81
CA ALA A 552 -28.11 8.50 -18.56
C ALA A 552 -28.95 9.14 -19.67
N PRO A 553 -29.73 10.20 -19.37
CA PRO A 553 -30.78 10.68 -20.27
C PRO A 553 -30.14 11.25 -21.54
N LYS A 554 -30.65 10.80 -22.69
CA LYS A 554 -30.46 11.49 -23.96
C LYS A 554 -30.94 12.93 -23.76
N THR A 555 -30.01 13.88 -23.75
CA THR A 555 -30.33 15.27 -24.01
C THR A 555 -30.36 15.45 -25.51
N GLU A 556 -31.56 15.68 -26.05
CA GLU A 556 -31.74 16.30 -27.37
C GLU A 556 -31.08 17.67 -27.44
#